data_AF-A0A7R9MI25-F1
#
_entry.id   AF-A0A7R9MI25-F1
#
_cell.length_a   1.000
_cell.length_b   1.000
_cell.length_c   1.000
_cell.angle_alpha   90.00
_cell.angle_beta   90.00
_cell.angle_gamma   90.00
#
_symmetry.space_group_name_H-M   'P 1'
#
loop_
_entity.id
_entity.type
_entity.pdbx_description
1 polymer ?
#
loop_
_entity_poly.entity_id
_entity_poly.type
_entity_poly.pdbx_seq_one_letter_code
_entity_poly.pdbx_strand_id
1 'polypeptide(L)'
;RGEPDGLVICHLPYGPTAYFQLTNTVMRHDIPNMGTMSEAYPHLIFHNLKSRLGRRVMNILKYLFPVPKEDSKRVMTFANEDDFISFRHHVYKKVDGKVELSEVGPRFEMKLYEIKLGTIDIANAADSEWILKPYMNTNKKRKFLSDDNL
;
A
#
# COMPACT_ATOMS: atom_id res chain seq x y z
N ARG A 1 -15.40 -16.03 5.03
CA ARG A 1 -15.61 -16.30 3.58
C ARG A 1 -16.33 -15.07 3.01
N GLY A 2 -15.62 -14.21 2.28
CA GLY A 2 -16.10 -12.89 1.83
C GLY A 2 -15.12 -11.74 2.14
N GLU A 3 -14.24 -11.93 3.12
CA GLU A 3 -13.13 -11.02 3.40
C GLU A 3 -11.94 -11.30 2.48
N PRO A 4 -11.33 -10.26 1.88
CA PRO A 4 -10.15 -10.40 1.05
C PRO A 4 -8.91 -10.63 1.92
N ASP A 5 -8.09 -11.61 1.56
CA ASP A 5 -6.91 -12.05 2.31
C ASP A 5 -5.58 -11.81 1.57
N GLY A 6 -5.62 -11.49 0.28
CA GLY A 6 -4.43 -11.27 -0.54
C GLY A 6 -4.63 -10.21 -1.63
N LEU A 7 -3.53 -9.55 -1.98
CA LEU A 7 -3.43 -8.60 -3.09
C LEU A 7 -2.16 -8.88 -3.88
N VAL A 8 -2.29 -9.00 -5.21
CA VAL A 8 -1.16 -9.18 -6.12
C VAL A 8 -1.10 -8.02 -7.08
N ILE A 9 0.06 -7.38 -7.17
CA ILE A 9 0.29 -6.21 -8.02
C ILE A 9 1.37 -6.55 -9.02
N CYS A 10 1.00 -6.62 -10.30
CA CYS A 10 1.89 -6.96 -11.41
C CYS A 10 2.07 -5.74 -12.32
N HIS A 11 3.30 -5.25 -12.46
CA HIS A 11 3.62 -4.17 -13.40
C HIS A 11 3.92 -4.73 -14.79
N LEU A 12 3.26 -4.19 -15.81
CA LEU A 12 3.44 -4.58 -17.21
C LEU A 12 4.34 -3.55 -17.94
N PRO A 13 4.99 -3.93 -19.07
CA PRO A 13 5.01 -5.26 -19.69
C PRO A 13 6.05 -6.23 -19.12
N TYR A 14 7.09 -5.75 -18.43
CA TYR A 14 8.19 -6.57 -17.88
C TYR A 14 8.55 -6.15 -16.45
N GLY A 15 7.56 -5.66 -15.70
CA GLY A 15 7.76 -5.16 -14.34
C GLY A 15 7.73 -6.28 -13.29
N PRO A 16 7.98 -5.91 -12.02
CA PRO A 16 7.90 -6.87 -10.92
C PRO A 16 6.45 -7.22 -10.58
N THR A 17 6.29 -8.37 -9.94
CA THR A 17 5.05 -8.77 -9.26
C THR A 17 5.27 -8.77 -7.75
N ALA A 18 4.48 -7.99 -7.02
CA ALA A 18 4.49 -7.92 -5.57
C ALA A 18 3.26 -8.59 -4.99
N TYR A 19 3.47 -9.41 -3.96
CA TYR A 19 2.45 -10.17 -3.29
C TYR A 19 2.29 -9.70 -1.85
N PHE A 20 1.05 -9.38 -1.48
CA PHE A 20 0.68 -8.88 -0.17
C PHE A 20 -0.39 -9.76 0.45
N GLN A 21 -0.27 -9.98 1.75
CA GLN A 21 -1.36 -10.49 2.58
C GLN A 21 -2.15 -9.31 3.12
N LEU A 22 -3.48 -9.39 3.08
CA LEU A 22 -4.38 -8.38 3.63
C LEU A 22 -4.90 -8.82 5.00
N THR A 23 -4.99 -7.86 5.91
CA THR A 23 -5.57 -8.02 7.25
C THR A 23 -6.38 -6.77 7.62
N ASN A 24 -7.27 -6.90 8.62
CA ASN A 24 -8.05 -5.77 9.15
C ASN A 24 -8.83 -5.01 8.07
N THR A 25 -9.42 -5.74 7.13
CA THR A 25 -10.11 -5.19 5.97
C THR A 25 -11.49 -4.69 6.36
N VAL A 26 -11.75 -3.40 6.13
CA VAL A 26 -13.09 -2.80 6.17
C VAL A 26 -13.43 -2.36 4.76
N MET A 27 -14.47 -2.96 4.19
CA MET A 27 -14.87 -2.65 2.83
C MET A 27 -15.64 -1.33 2.80
N ARG A 28 -15.63 -0.65 1.65
CA ARG A 28 -16.33 0.64 1.51
C ARG A 28 -17.82 0.54 1.84
N HIS A 29 -18.47 -0.57 1.50
CA HIS A 29 -19.90 -0.77 1.73
C HIS A 29 -20.28 -0.81 3.21
N ASP A 30 -19.31 -1.07 4.10
CA ASP A 30 -19.49 -1.10 5.54
C ASP A 30 -19.27 0.28 6.20
N ILE A 31 -18.78 1.27 5.45
CA ILE A 31 -18.47 2.61 5.98
C ILE A 31 -19.75 3.47 5.96
N PRO A 32 -20.13 4.10 7.09
CA PRO A 32 -21.32 4.95 7.16
C PRO A 32 -21.17 6.22 6.31
N ASN A 33 -22.29 6.79 5.87
CA ASN A 33 -22.35 8.03 5.07
C ASN A 33 -21.63 7.94 3.71
N MET A 34 -21.89 6.86 2.95
CA MET A 34 -21.37 6.71 1.60
C MET A 34 -21.96 7.76 0.63
N GLY A 35 -21.20 8.83 0.43
CA GLY A 35 -21.37 9.71 -0.73
C GLY A 35 -20.76 9.13 -2.01
N THR A 36 -20.92 9.88 -3.11
CA THR A 36 -20.18 9.61 -4.35
C THR A 36 -18.69 9.86 -4.14
N MET A 37 -17.85 9.01 -4.74
CA MET A 37 -16.40 9.15 -4.64
C MET A 37 -15.91 10.01 -5.80
N SER A 38 -15.09 11.02 -5.51
CA SER A 38 -14.42 11.79 -6.55
C SER A 38 -13.42 10.91 -7.31
N GLU A 39 -13.47 10.96 -8.64
CA GLU A 39 -12.52 10.29 -9.53
C GLU A 39 -11.24 11.12 -9.77
N ALA A 40 -11.12 12.27 -9.10
CA ALA A 40 -9.90 13.07 -9.15
C ALA A 40 -8.67 12.23 -8.75
N TYR A 41 -7.54 12.55 -9.37
CA TYR A 41 -6.27 11.89 -9.10
C TYR A 41 -5.80 12.18 -7.67
N PRO A 42 -5.48 11.16 -6.87
CA PRO A 42 -5.17 11.33 -5.46
C PRO A 42 -3.74 11.81 -5.23
N HIS A 43 -3.52 12.63 -4.21
CA HIS A 43 -2.20 12.76 -3.60
C HIS A 43 -1.86 11.49 -2.82
N LEU A 44 -0.59 11.07 -2.91
CA LEU A 44 -0.09 9.89 -2.22
C LEU A 44 0.81 10.30 -1.07
N ILE A 45 0.58 9.71 0.10
CA ILE A 45 1.43 9.87 1.28
C ILE A 45 2.05 8.51 1.59
N PHE A 46 3.38 8.44 1.62
CA PHE A 46 4.12 7.26 2.05
C PHE A 46 4.86 7.58 3.34
N HIS A 47 4.58 6.84 4.41
CA HIS A 47 5.20 7.03 5.71
C HIS A 47 6.06 5.82 6.08
N ASN A 48 7.30 6.07 6.53
CA ASN A 48 8.25 5.08 7.07
C ASN A 48 8.61 3.89 6.14
N LEU A 49 8.62 4.12 4.82
CA LEU A 49 9.15 3.19 3.81
C LEU A 49 10.55 3.64 3.35
N LYS A 50 11.52 3.59 4.26
CA LYS A 50 12.84 4.23 4.08
C LYS A 50 13.91 3.28 3.52
N SER A 51 13.81 2.00 3.89
CA SER A 51 14.80 0.99 3.52
C SER A 51 14.87 0.81 2.00
N ARG A 52 15.90 0.09 1.50
CA ARG A 52 15.98 -0.23 0.07
C ARG A 52 14.75 -1.01 -0.41
N LEU A 53 14.27 -1.96 0.39
CA LEU A 53 13.03 -2.69 0.10
C LEU A 53 11.80 -1.79 0.26
N GLY A 54 11.76 -0.95 1.29
CA GLY A 54 10.68 0.02 1.50
C GLY A 54 10.50 0.97 0.31
N ARG A 55 11.60 1.51 -0.22
CA ARG A 55 11.60 2.33 -1.45
C ARG A 55 11.19 1.55 -2.69
N ARG A 56 11.56 0.27 -2.79
CA ARG A 56 11.12 -0.63 -3.87
C ARG A 56 9.59 -0.81 -3.84
N VAL A 57 9.03 -1.13 -2.67
CA VAL A 57 7.57 -1.26 -2.47
C VAL A 57 6.85 0.07 -2.72
N MET A 58 7.40 1.18 -2.23
CA MET A 58 6.88 2.52 -2.48
C MET A 58 6.76 2.79 -4.00
N ASN A 59 7.78 2.46 -4.79
CA ASN A 59 7.72 2.63 -6.24
C ASN A 59 6.63 1.76 -6.87
N ILE A 60 6.52 0.49 -6.48
CA ILE A 60 5.48 -0.42 -6.99
C ILE A 60 4.09 0.15 -6.72
N LEU A 61 3.84 0.69 -5.52
CA LEU A 61 2.54 1.26 -5.15
C LEU A 61 2.29 2.63 -5.78
N LYS A 62 3.31 3.48 -5.86
CA LYS A 62 3.23 4.84 -6.41
C LYS A 62 2.82 4.85 -7.88
N TYR A 63 3.41 3.97 -8.68
CA TYR A 63 3.17 3.93 -10.13
C TYR A 63 1.84 3.29 -10.55
N LEU A 64 0.99 2.92 -9.59
CA LEU A 64 -0.40 2.54 -9.86
C LEU A 64 -1.31 3.76 -10.08
N PHE A 65 -0.84 4.95 -9.69
CA PHE A 65 -1.65 6.16 -9.70
C PHE A 65 -1.05 7.21 -10.64
N PRO A 66 -1.90 7.99 -11.33
CA PRO A 66 -1.47 9.13 -12.12
C PRO A 66 -1.04 10.30 -11.22
N VAL A 67 -0.32 11.25 -11.83
CA VAL A 67 0.12 12.46 -11.13
C VAL A 67 -1.08 13.37 -10.82
N PRO A 68 -1.32 13.72 -9.54
CA PRO A 68 -2.43 14.58 -9.15
C PRO A 68 -2.18 16.05 -9.52
N LYS A 69 -3.28 16.79 -9.72
CA LYS A 69 -3.24 18.26 -9.76
C LYS A 69 -3.02 18.81 -8.35
N GLU A 70 -2.43 20.00 -8.23
CA GLU A 70 -2.14 20.64 -6.94
C GLU A 70 -3.39 20.94 -6.10
N ASP A 71 -4.54 21.14 -6.75
CA ASP A 71 -5.81 21.45 -6.11
C ASP A 71 -6.57 20.21 -5.64
N SER A 72 -6.10 19.00 -5.97
CA SER A 72 -6.78 17.75 -5.63
C SER A 72 -6.97 17.62 -4.12
N LYS A 73 -8.19 17.23 -3.74
CA LYS A 73 -8.61 17.05 -2.34
C LYS A 73 -8.58 15.59 -1.88
N ARG A 74 -8.30 14.68 -2.79
CA ARG A 74 -8.27 13.24 -2.52
C ARG A 74 -6.86 12.83 -2.11
N VAL A 75 -6.75 12.06 -1.03
CA VAL A 75 -5.47 11.63 -0.47
C VAL A 75 -5.52 10.14 -0.12
N MET A 76 -4.51 9.40 -0.56
CA MET A 76 -4.30 8.02 -0.18
C MET A 76 -3.02 7.90 0.64
N THR A 77 -3.12 7.29 1.80
CA THR A 77 -2.01 7.14 2.73
C THR A 77 -1.59 5.68 2.82
N PHE A 78 -0.29 5.44 2.66
CA PHE A 78 0.38 4.17 2.88
C PHE A 78 1.38 4.37 4.02
N ALA A 79 0.97 3.99 5.24
CA ALA A 79 1.78 4.18 6.44
C ALA A 79 2.34 2.86 6.93
N ASN A 80 3.66 2.75 6.97
CA ASN A 80 4.35 1.56 7.45
C ASN A 80 4.63 1.62 8.96
N GLU A 81 4.20 0.59 9.68
CA GLU A 81 4.51 0.33 11.08
C GLU A 81 4.76 -1.18 11.24
N ASP A 82 5.94 -1.55 11.74
CA ASP A 82 6.36 -2.95 11.94
C ASP A 82 6.14 -3.88 10.72
N ASP A 83 6.46 -3.37 9.53
CA ASP A 83 6.28 -4.00 8.21
C ASP A 83 4.82 -4.28 7.80
N PHE A 84 3.86 -3.71 8.54
CA PHE A 84 2.46 -3.62 8.12
C PHE A 84 2.23 -2.24 7.50
N ILE A 85 1.80 -2.24 6.24
CA ILE A 85 1.45 -1.03 5.52
C ILE A 85 -0.05 -0.79 5.70
N SER A 86 -0.41 0.14 6.57
CA SER A 86 -1.77 0.65 6.71
C SER A 86 -2.15 1.49 5.50
N PHE A 87 -3.18 1.05 4.78
CA PHE A 87 -3.81 1.84 3.72
C PHE A 87 -5.04 2.57 4.26
N ARG A 88 -5.13 3.87 3.97
CA ARG A 88 -6.31 4.69 4.23
C ARG A 88 -6.59 5.63 3.07
N HIS A 89 -7.86 5.90 2.82
CA HIS A 89 -8.29 6.72 1.70
C HIS A 89 -9.26 7.82 2.16
N HIS A 90 -8.78 9.07 2.09
CA HIS A 90 -9.48 10.24 2.60
C HIS A 90 -9.72 11.29 1.52
N VAL A 91 -10.72 12.14 1.75
CA VAL A 91 -10.85 13.46 1.15
C VAL A 91 -10.67 14.49 2.25
N TYR A 92 -9.98 15.58 1.96
CA TYR A 92 -9.82 16.67 2.92
C TYR A 92 -10.53 17.95 2.48
N LYS A 93 -11.01 18.72 3.45
CA LYS A 93 -11.50 20.09 3.24
C LYS A 93 -10.75 21.02 4.17
N LYS A 94 -10.52 22.26 3.71
CA LYS A 94 -9.96 23.32 4.54
C LYS A 94 -11.10 24.23 4.97
N VAL A 95 -11.40 24.27 6.27
CA VAL A 95 -12.43 25.13 6.87
C VAL A 95 -11.74 25.94 7.96
N ASP A 96 -11.84 27.26 7.90
CA ASP A 96 -11.23 28.18 8.87
C ASP A 96 -9.74 27.92 9.17
N GLY A 97 -8.98 27.55 8.12
CA GLY A 97 -7.55 27.23 8.23
C GLY A 97 -7.23 25.85 8.82
N LYS A 98 -8.24 25.08 9.26
CA LYS A 98 -8.08 23.70 9.73
C LYS A 98 -8.38 22.71 8.61
N VAL A 99 -7.68 21.58 8.64
CA VAL A 99 -7.88 20.47 7.70
C VAL A 99 -8.81 19.45 8.35
N GLU A 100 -9.98 19.25 7.73
CA GLU A 100 -10.92 18.21 8.11
C GLU A 100 -10.81 17.04 7.13
N LEU A 101 -10.69 15.83 7.66
CA LEU A 101 -10.59 14.59 6.88
C LEU A 101 -11.90 13.83 6.93
N SER A 102 -12.34 13.34 5.78
CA SER A 102 -13.47 12.43 5.65
C SER A 102 -13.00 11.17 4.94
N GLU A 103 -13.31 10.02 5.53
CA GLU A 103 -12.93 8.75 4.95
C GLU A 103 -13.93 8.28 3.90
N VAL A 104 -13.42 7.80 2.76
CA VAL A 104 -14.25 7.52 1.58
C VAL A 104 -13.98 6.15 0.96
N GLY A 105 -12.88 5.48 1.31
CA GLY A 105 -12.47 4.21 0.72
C GLY A 105 -12.26 3.12 1.76
N PRO A 106 -11.91 1.90 1.31
CA PRO A 106 -11.67 0.80 2.22
C PRO A 106 -10.46 1.06 3.13
N ARG A 107 -10.47 0.41 4.29
CA ARG A 107 -9.32 0.32 5.21
C ARG A 107 -8.77 -1.08 5.12
N PHE A 108 -7.46 -1.21 5.10
CA PHE A 108 -6.82 -2.49 5.32
C PHE A 108 -5.38 -2.26 5.72
N GLU A 109 -4.80 -3.30 6.30
CA GLU A 109 -3.37 -3.44 6.44
C GLU A 109 -2.89 -4.46 5.43
N MET A 110 -1.74 -4.20 4.84
CA MET A 110 -1.12 -5.14 3.92
C MET A 110 0.32 -5.42 4.33
N LYS A 111 0.70 -6.70 4.26
CA LYS A 111 2.03 -7.17 4.56
C LYS A 111 2.64 -7.79 3.33
N LEU A 112 3.78 -7.26 2.89
CA LEU A 112 4.55 -7.83 1.79
C LEU A 112 5.10 -9.20 2.20
N TYR A 113 4.88 -10.22 1.37
CA TYR A 113 5.52 -11.53 1.58
C TYR A 113 6.42 -11.97 0.43
N GLU A 114 6.27 -11.44 -0.78
CA GLU A 114 7.14 -11.77 -1.91
C GLU A 114 7.18 -10.65 -2.97
N ILE A 115 8.35 -10.46 -3.59
CA ILE A 115 8.53 -9.70 -4.82
C ILE A 115 9.27 -10.58 -5.83
N LYS A 116 8.70 -10.74 -7.04
CA LYS A 116 9.32 -11.44 -8.17
C LYS A 116 9.69 -10.48 -9.29
N LEU A 117 10.81 -10.77 -9.97
CA LEU A 117 11.32 -10.01 -11.12
C LEU A 117 10.69 -10.51 -12.43
N GLY A 118 9.36 -10.45 -12.51
CA GLY A 118 8.63 -10.85 -13.70
C GLY A 118 7.14 -10.61 -13.55
N THR A 119 6.44 -10.69 -14.67
CA THR A 119 4.99 -10.61 -14.74
C THR A 119 4.34 -11.89 -14.23
N ILE A 120 3.04 -11.83 -13.95
CA ILE A 120 2.30 -12.92 -13.30
C ILE A 120 2.31 -14.24 -14.10
N ASP A 121 2.38 -14.16 -15.43
CA ASP A 121 2.44 -15.30 -16.36
C ASP A 121 3.79 -16.04 -16.30
N ILE A 122 4.89 -15.32 -16.11
CA ILE A 122 6.23 -15.90 -15.96
C ILE A 122 6.67 -16.05 -14.50
N ALA A 123 5.81 -15.67 -13.55
CA ALA A 123 6.14 -15.62 -12.12
C ALA A 123 6.63 -16.95 -11.55
N ASN A 124 6.25 -18.10 -12.11
CA ASN A 124 6.72 -19.41 -11.66
C ASN A 124 8.19 -19.68 -12.02
N ALA A 125 8.68 -19.08 -13.09
CA ALA A 125 10.07 -19.22 -13.56
C ALA A 125 10.94 -17.99 -13.23
N ALA A 126 10.32 -16.86 -12.87
CA ALA A 126 11.03 -15.63 -12.53
C ALA A 126 11.71 -15.70 -11.16
N ASP A 127 12.88 -15.07 -11.07
CA ASP A 127 13.64 -14.96 -9.83
C ASP A 127 12.89 -14.11 -8.79
N SER A 128 12.92 -14.55 -7.53
CA SER A 128 12.39 -13.77 -6.41
C SER A 128 13.42 -12.74 -5.96
N GLU A 129 13.08 -11.46 -6.09
CA GLU A 129 13.87 -10.32 -5.58
C GLU A 129 13.93 -10.36 -4.04
N TRP A 130 12.80 -10.68 -3.40
CA TRP A 130 12.69 -10.77 -1.95
C TRP A 130 11.55 -11.70 -1.54
N ILE A 131 11.76 -12.48 -0.48
CA ILE A 131 10.75 -13.38 0.12
C ILE A 131 10.80 -13.24 1.64
N LEU A 132 9.62 -13.15 2.26
CA LEU A 132 9.47 -13.24 3.69
C LEU A 132 9.66 -14.70 4.15
N LYS A 133 10.68 -14.94 5.00
CA LYS A 133 10.98 -16.28 5.55
C LYS A 133 10.51 -16.38 7.01
N PRO A 134 9.27 -16.79 7.31
CA PRO A 134 8.71 -16.70 8.67
C PRO A 134 9.43 -17.55 9.73
N TYR A 135 10.05 -18.67 9.32
CA TYR A 135 10.65 -19.65 10.25
C TYR A 135 12.12 -19.34 10.64
N MET A 136 12.63 -18.15 10.32
CA MET A 136 13.97 -17.73 10.79
C MET A 136 13.86 -17.00 12.12
N ASN A 137 14.59 -17.46 13.15
CA ASN A 137 14.54 -16.92 14.52
C ASN A 137 14.74 -15.39 14.61
N THR A 138 15.55 -14.80 13.73
CA THR A 138 15.85 -13.37 13.73
C THR A 138 14.77 -12.51 13.07
N ASN A 139 13.85 -13.10 12.31
CA ASN A 139 12.91 -12.32 11.49
C ASN A 139 11.82 -11.64 12.30
N LYS A 140 11.47 -12.15 13.48
CA LYS A 140 10.51 -11.48 14.39
C LYS A 140 11.02 -10.14 14.94
N LYS A 141 12.34 -9.90 14.88
CA LYS A 141 12.99 -8.69 15.41
C LYS A 141 13.46 -7.72 14.32
N ARG A 142 13.38 -8.13 13.05
CA ARG A 142 13.87 -7.32 11.92
C ARG A 142 12.71 -6.58 11.29
N LYS A 143 12.89 -5.29 11.06
CA LYS A 143 12.04 -4.48 10.20
C LYS A 143 12.67 -4.41 8.82
N PHE A 144 11.93 -4.78 7.80
CA PHE A 144 12.42 -4.88 6.43
C PHE A 144 12.12 -3.61 5.61
N LEU A 145 11.04 -2.88 5.93
CA LEU A 145 10.56 -1.73 5.16
C LEU A 145 11.00 -0.38 5.75
N SER A 146 11.30 -0.31 7.04
CA SER A 146 11.86 0.87 7.71
C SER A 146 13.37 0.74 7.94
N ASP A 147 14.04 1.87 8.08
CA ASP A 147 15.41 1.93 8.59
C ASP A 147 15.33 2.38 10.07
N ASP A 148 15.39 1.43 10.99
CA ASP A 148 15.44 1.69 12.44
C ASP A 148 16.89 1.79 12.95
N ASN A 149 17.85 1.97 12.05
CA ASN A 149 19.25 2.23 12.41
C ASN A 149 19.46 3.73 12.62
N LEU A 150 19.00 4.23 13.77
CA LEU A 150 19.61 5.31 14.56
C LEU A 150 19.18 5.16 16.02
#